data_AF-A0A083ZV51-F1
#
_entry.id   AF-A0A083ZV51-F1
#
_cell.length_a   1.000
_cell.length_b   1.000
_cell.length_c   1.000
_cell.angle_alpha   90.00
_cell.angle_beta   90.00
_cell.angle_gamma   90.00
#
_symmetry.space_group_name_H-M   'P 1'
#
loop_
_entity.id
_entity.type
_entity.pdbx_description
1 polymer ?
#
loop_
_entity_poly.entity_id
_entity_poly.type
_entity_poly.pdbx_seq_one_letter_code
_entity_poly.pdbx_strand_id
1 'polypeptide(L)'
;MAKNEFLPFGTAGNANVLSNTEYQSLAARRTGFQSGVAKSRELNTAWRQSSVIASVVAQFIADNSGNDVLDNGDLAVVQSSLRAALNKLYLQSSDGSVLPIGTPIPWPTSVPPVGWLKCNGSTFNTSLYPLLALAYPSGVLPDLRGEFIRGWDDGRGVDAGRVMLSTQSDAIGLMTATNGMAINEFFVSTPRAAQYPATDSIDGFMLGESFGDETIRSVSRARYKRAVETRSRNVTFNYIVRAA
;
A
#
# COMPACT_ATOMS: atom_id res chain seq x y z
N MET A 1 26.30 -18.44 0.62
CA MET A 1 25.05 -18.90 -0.02
C MET A 1 24.62 -20.17 0.69
N ALA A 2 23.32 -20.35 0.91
CA ALA A 2 22.80 -21.59 1.46
C ALA A 2 23.09 -22.78 0.54
N LYS A 3 23.32 -23.95 1.12
CA LYS A 3 23.69 -25.19 0.44
C LYS A 3 22.44 -25.97 -0.01
N ASN A 4 22.53 -26.58 -1.19
CA ASN A 4 21.56 -27.55 -1.69
C ASN A 4 22.25 -28.91 -1.84
N GLU A 5 21.79 -29.92 -1.10
CA GLU A 5 22.32 -31.29 -1.17
C GLU A 5 21.46 -32.25 -2.01
N PHE A 6 20.31 -31.77 -2.52
CA PHE A 6 19.48 -32.54 -3.45
C PHE A 6 20.09 -32.43 -4.85
N LEU A 7 21.02 -33.33 -5.15
CA LEU A 7 21.76 -33.31 -6.41
C LEU A 7 20.97 -34.05 -7.51
N PRO A 8 20.88 -33.47 -8.73
CA PRO A 8 20.16 -34.09 -9.83
C PRO A 8 21.00 -35.23 -10.43
N PHE A 9 20.33 -36.31 -10.84
CA PHE A 9 20.95 -37.49 -11.44
C PHE A 9 20.87 -37.47 -12.96
N GLY A 10 21.94 -37.87 -13.65
CA GLY A 10 21.91 -38.13 -15.10
C GLY A 10 21.72 -36.89 -15.98
N THR A 11 22.25 -35.73 -15.58
CA THR A 11 22.10 -34.45 -16.30
C THR A 11 23.09 -34.24 -17.45
N ALA A 12 24.13 -35.08 -17.55
CA ALA A 12 25.13 -35.00 -18.62
C ALA A 12 24.52 -35.25 -20.01
N GLY A 13 25.07 -34.63 -21.05
CA GLY A 13 24.58 -34.76 -22.42
C GLY A 13 24.60 -36.18 -22.99
N ASN A 14 25.46 -37.05 -22.46
CA ASN A 14 25.59 -38.46 -22.82
C ASN A 14 24.97 -39.41 -21.78
N ALA A 15 24.10 -38.92 -20.90
CA ALA A 15 23.46 -39.76 -19.89
C ALA A 15 22.69 -40.92 -20.54
N ASN A 16 22.77 -42.11 -19.93
CA ASN A 16 22.04 -43.29 -20.38
C ASN A 16 20.54 -43.18 -20.03
N VAL A 17 19.81 -42.37 -20.78
CA VAL A 17 18.37 -42.09 -20.63
C VAL A 17 17.65 -42.18 -21.97
N LEU A 18 16.35 -42.40 -21.93
CA LEU A 18 15.48 -42.37 -23.10
C LEU A 18 15.29 -40.93 -23.60
N SER A 19 15.12 -40.80 -24.92
CA SER A 19 14.57 -39.56 -25.50
C SER A 19 13.14 -39.32 -25.00
N ASN A 20 12.67 -38.08 -25.11
CA ASN A 20 11.31 -37.73 -24.68
C ASN A 20 10.26 -38.58 -25.41
N THR A 21 10.43 -38.79 -26.71
CA THR A 21 9.53 -39.61 -27.54
C THR A 21 9.53 -41.08 -27.09
N GLU A 22 10.70 -41.69 -26.86
CA GLU A 22 10.82 -43.06 -26.37
C GLU A 22 10.20 -43.22 -24.97
N TYR A 23 10.38 -42.25 -24.07
CA TYR A 23 9.83 -42.34 -22.72
C TYR A 23 8.30 -42.17 -22.71
N GLN A 24 7.77 -41.30 -23.57
CA GLN A 24 6.31 -41.10 -23.70
C GLN A 24 5.60 -42.37 -24.19
N SER A 25 6.24 -43.14 -25.09
CA SER A 25 5.73 -44.40 -25.63
C SER A 25 5.98 -45.63 -24.75
N LEU A 26 6.86 -45.54 -23.75
CA LEU A 26 7.15 -46.63 -22.83
C LEU A 26 5.90 -47.03 -22.01
N ALA A 27 5.40 -48.25 -22.24
CA ALA A 27 4.23 -48.78 -21.53
C ALA A 27 4.41 -48.78 -20.00
N ALA A 28 5.61 -49.17 -19.53
CA ALA A 28 5.97 -49.20 -18.12
C ALA A 28 5.92 -47.83 -17.42
N ARG A 29 5.92 -46.70 -18.15
CA ARG A 29 5.70 -45.37 -17.56
C ARG A 29 4.31 -45.24 -16.92
N ARG A 30 3.30 -45.93 -17.46
CA ARG A 30 1.92 -45.84 -16.98
C ARG A 30 1.62 -46.86 -15.87
N THR A 31 2.09 -48.08 -16.05
CA THR A 31 1.74 -49.23 -15.19
C THR A 31 2.86 -49.65 -14.24
N GLY A 32 4.06 -49.05 -14.35
CA GLY A 32 5.26 -49.58 -13.74
C GLY A 32 5.75 -50.87 -14.40
N PHE A 33 6.91 -51.35 -13.95
CA PHE A 33 7.44 -52.66 -14.33
C PHE A 33 6.75 -53.74 -13.52
N GLN A 34 5.93 -54.55 -14.17
CA GLN A 34 5.13 -55.60 -13.52
C GLN A 34 5.88 -56.94 -13.42
N SER A 35 6.69 -57.27 -14.43
CA SER A 35 7.48 -58.50 -14.49
C SER A 35 8.71 -58.31 -15.38
N GLY A 36 9.77 -59.07 -15.16
CA GLY A 36 10.99 -59.02 -15.95
C GLY A 36 12.03 -58.02 -15.43
N VAL A 37 13.04 -57.73 -16.25
CA VAL A 37 14.17 -56.85 -15.88
C VAL A 37 13.89 -55.42 -16.36
N ALA A 38 13.88 -54.46 -15.44
CA ALA A 38 13.80 -53.05 -15.77
C ALA A 38 15.14 -52.58 -16.36
N LYS A 39 15.10 -51.99 -17.58
CA LYS A 39 16.35 -51.55 -18.22
C LYS A 39 16.88 -50.31 -17.52
N SER A 40 18.19 -50.26 -17.30
CA SER A 40 18.85 -49.11 -16.67
C SER A 40 18.51 -47.78 -17.36
N ARG A 41 18.44 -47.76 -18.70
CA ARG A 41 18.06 -46.57 -19.49
C ARG A 41 16.64 -46.06 -19.18
N GLU A 42 15.71 -46.97 -18.89
CA GLU A 42 14.33 -46.62 -18.56
C GLU A 42 14.24 -46.07 -17.13
N LEU A 43 14.88 -46.75 -16.17
CA LEU A 43 14.96 -46.32 -14.77
C LEU A 43 15.69 -44.98 -14.61
N ASN A 44 16.83 -44.82 -15.28
CA ASN A 44 17.60 -43.57 -15.28
C ASN A 44 16.76 -42.39 -15.78
N THR A 45 15.85 -42.61 -16.73
CA THR A 45 14.95 -41.54 -17.21
C THR A 45 14.02 -41.06 -16.10
N ALA A 46 13.43 -41.98 -15.34
CA ALA A 46 12.55 -41.66 -14.22
C ALA A 46 13.32 -41.01 -13.05
N TRP A 47 14.50 -41.54 -12.71
CA TRP A 47 15.37 -40.97 -11.68
C TRP A 47 15.85 -39.57 -12.06
N ARG A 48 16.21 -39.34 -13.34
CA ARG A 48 16.57 -38.00 -13.83
C ARG A 48 15.41 -37.02 -13.68
N GLN A 49 14.21 -37.37 -14.16
CA GLN A 49 13.06 -36.45 -14.09
C GLN A 49 12.71 -36.07 -12.64
N SER A 50 12.69 -37.05 -11.74
CA SER A 50 12.39 -36.81 -10.32
C SER A 50 13.49 -36.01 -9.61
N SER A 51 14.76 -36.41 -9.75
CA SER A 51 15.89 -35.74 -9.08
C SER A 51 16.15 -34.33 -9.62
N VAL A 52 15.90 -34.05 -10.91
CA VAL A 52 15.99 -32.69 -11.45
C VAL A 52 14.95 -31.78 -10.81
N ILE A 53 13.69 -32.21 -10.69
CA ILE A 53 12.66 -31.41 -10.01
C ILE A 53 12.99 -31.22 -8.53
N ALA A 54 13.43 -32.27 -7.84
CA ALA A 54 13.85 -32.17 -6.44
C ALA A 54 14.98 -31.15 -6.26
N SER A 55 16.00 -31.20 -7.12
CA SER A 55 17.14 -30.28 -7.07
C SER A 55 16.72 -28.82 -7.33
N VAL A 56 15.84 -28.58 -8.31
CA VAL A 56 15.31 -27.25 -8.62
C VAL A 56 14.51 -26.68 -7.44
N VAL A 57 13.64 -27.50 -6.83
CA VAL A 57 12.85 -27.08 -5.66
C VAL A 57 13.76 -26.82 -4.46
N ALA A 58 14.74 -27.68 -4.20
CA ALA A 58 15.69 -27.49 -3.11
C ALA A 58 16.56 -26.24 -3.31
N GLN A 59 16.98 -25.94 -4.55
CA GLN A 59 17.69 -24.70 -4.86
C GLN A 59 16.81 -23.48 -4.62
N PHE A 60 15.56 -23.52 -5.09
CA PHE A 60 14.58 -22.47 -4.82
C PHE A 60 14.43 -22.22 -3.30
N ILE A 61 14.34 -23.29 -2.50
CA ILE A 61 14.25 -23.18 -1.04
C ILE A 61 15.52 -22.54 -0.48
N ALA A 62 16.72 -22.98 -0.89
CA ALA A 62 17.98 -22.44 -0.40
C ALA A 62 18.12 -20.93 -0.70
N ASP A 63 17.85 -20.53 -1.93
CA ASP A 63 17.98 -19.14 -2.40
C ASP A 63 17.00 -18.19 -1.68
N ASN A 64 15.78 -18.69 -1.41
CA ASN A 64 14.69 -17.88 -0.88
C ASN A 64 14.46 -18.03 0.63
N SER A 65 14.97 -19.06 1.29
CA SER A 65 14.91 -19.16 2.76
C SER A 65 16.16 -18.62 3.44
N GLY A 66 17.32 -18.68 2.76
CA GLY A 66 18.62 -18.42 3.38
C GLY A 66 19.15 -19.57 4.23
N ASN A 67 18.43 -20.70 4.31
CA ASN A 67 18.80 -21.89 5.06
C ASN A 67 19.33 -23.00 4.14
N ASP A 68 20.25 -23.80 4.64
CA ASP A 68 20.70 -25.00 3.95
C ASP A 68 19.55 -26.02 3.80
N VAL A 69 19.55 -26.72 2.66
CA VAL A 69 18.61 -27.79 2.33
C VAL A 69 19.40 -29.09 2.23
N LEU A 70 19.50 -29.79 3.37
CA LEU A 70 20.35 -30.96 3.57
C LEU A 70 19.63 -32.27 3.24
N ASP A 71 20.37 -33.26 2.73
CA ASP A 71 19.85 -34.61 2.46
C ASP A 71 20.14 -35.55 3.64
N ASN A 72 19.57 -35.22 4.80
CA ASN A 72 19.75 -35.98 6.06
C ASN A 72 18.45 -36.62 6.57
N GLY A 73 17.37 -36.56 5.78
CA GLY A 73 16.06 -37.10 6.14
C GLY A 73 15.21 -36.22 7.09
N ASP A 74 15.67 -35.03 7.47
CA ASP A 74 14.91 -34.13 8.33
C ASP A 74 13.83 -33.37 7.56
N LEU A 75 12.65 -33.98 7.46
CA LEU A 75 11.50 -33.41 6.78
C LEU A 75 10.98 -32.12 7.44
N ALA A 76 11.17 -31.97 8.75
CA ALA A 76 10.68 -30.80 9.47
C ALA A 76 11.49 -29.55 9.10
N VAL A 77 12.81 -29.68 9.03
CA VAL A 77 13.70 -28.60 8.58
C VAL A 77 13.38 -28.22 7.13
N VAL A 78 13.30 -29.18 6.21
CA VAL A 78 12.97 -28.90 4.80
C VAL A 78 11.61 -28.23 4.66
N GLN A 79 10.59 -28.68 5.40
CA GLN A 79 9.26 -28.07 5.39
C GLN A 79 9.29 -26.63 5.94
N SER A 80 10.03 -26.39 7.02
CA SER A 80 10.17 -25.05 7.60
C SER A 80 10.88 -24.09 6.65
N SER A 81 11.93 -24.55 5.96
CA SER A 81 12.65 -23.77 4.95
C SER A 81 11.79 -23.50 3.71
N LEU A 82 10.98 -24.45 3.25
CA LEU A 82 10.03 -24.22 2.15
C LEU A 82 9.01 -23.14 2.52
N ARG A 83 8.46 -23.17 3.74
CA ARG A 83 7.57 -22.12 4.22
C ARG A 83 8.29 -20.77 4.28
N ALA A 84 9.53 -20.73 4.77
CA ALA A 84 10.32 -19.50 4.79
C ALA A 84 10.59 -18.94 3.38
N ALA A 85 10.91 -19.81 2.41
CA ALA A 85 11.10 -19.44 1.01
C ALA A 85 9.83 -18.86 0.38
N LEU A 86 8.70 -19.53 0.56
CA LEU A 86 7.40 -19.04 0.07
C LEU A 86 7.01 -17.73 0.76
N ASN A 87 7.19 -17.64 2.08
CA ASN A 87 6.93 -16.43 2.83
C ASN A 87 7.82 -15.28 2.38
N LYS A 88 9.11 -15.50 2.10
CA LYS A 88 9.97 -14.43 1.58
C LYS A 88 9.49 -13.92 0.23
N LEU A 89 9.02 -14.81 -0.66
CA LEU A 89 8.41 -14.40 -1.92
C LEU A 89 7.12 -13.59 -1.68
N TYR A 90 6.26 -14.08 -0.78
CA TYR A 90 5.06 -13.38 -0.32
C TYR A 90 5.37 -12.11 0.50
N LEU A 91 6.58 -11.92 1.04
CA LEU A 91 7.00 -10.74 1.80
C LEU A 91 7.76 -9.75 0.89
N GLN A 92 8.26 -10.20 -0.27
CA GLN A 92 8.66 -9.34 -1.38
C GLN A 92 7.44 -8.84 -2.17
N SER A 93 6.28 -9.49 -2.05
CA SER A 93 4.97 -9.03 -2.53
C SER A 93 3.97 -9.02 -1.37
N SER A 94 4.11 -8.05 -0.47
CA SER A 94 4.35 -8.37 0.93
C SER A 94 3.17 -9.03 1.72
N ASP A 95 1.97 -9.13 1.15
CA ASP A 95 0.73 -9.74 1.69
C ASP A 95 -0.20 -10.17 0.55
N GLY A 96 0.33 -10.28 -0.67
CA GLY A 96 -0.45 -10.16 -1.89
C GLY A 96 -0.88 -8.71 -2.20
N SER A 97 -0.61 -7.74 -1.32
CA SER A 97 -0.72 -6.32 -1.67
C SER A 97 0.55 -5.88 -2.39
N VAL A 98 0.35 -5.23 -3.53
CA VAL A 98 1.41 -4.67 -4.39
C VAL A 98 1.93 -3.35 -3.81
N LEU A 99 1.54 -2.99 -2.58
CA LEU A 99 1.79 -1.68 -2.02
C LEU A 99 3.08 -1.66 -1.19
N PRO A 100 4.01 -0.72 -1.44
CA PRO A 100 5.20 -0.55 -0.62
C PRO A 100 4.88 -0.34 0.85
N ILE A 101 5.72 -0.89 1.74
CA ILE A 101 5.63 -0.64 3.18
C ILE A 101 5.71 0.87 3.44
N GLY A 102 4.84 1.34 4.33
CA GLY A 102 4.67 2.78 4.61
C GLY A 102 3.66 3.49 3.72
N THR A 103 3.03 2.82 2.75
CA THR A 103 1.92 3.42 1.99
C THR A 103 0.67 3.55 2.87
N PRO A 104 0.14 4.77 3.12
CA PRO A 104 -1.11 4.93 3.86
C PRO A 104 -2.30 4.50 2.98
N ILE A 105 -3.14 3.61 3.49
CA ILE A 105 -4.36 3.16 2.80
C ILE A 105 -5.61 3.39 3.65
N PRO A 106 -6.78 3.62 3.04
CA PRO A 106 -8.04 3.70 3.76
C PRO A 106 -8.48 2.33 4.28
N TRP A 107 -8.91 2.28 5.54
CA TRP A 107 -9.39 1.10 6.24
C TRP A 107 -10.76 1.35 6.89
N PRO A 108 -11.77 0.48 6.66
CA PRO A 108 -13.16 0.79 6.99
C PRO A 108 -13.51 0.67 8.47
N THR A 109 -12.68 0.02 9.30
CA THR A 109 -13.00 -0.19 10.72
C THR A 109 -12.09 0.60 11.65
N SER A 110 -12.51 0.78 12.90
CA SER A 110 -11.74 1.49 13.92
C SER A 110 -10.50 0.72 14.40
N VAL A 111 -10.37 -0.57 14.08
CA VAL A 111 -9.27 -1.44 14.52
C VAL A 111 -8.54 -1.97 13.29
N PRO A 112 -7.24 -1.64 13.10
CA PRO A 112 -6.47 -2.17 11.97
C PRO A 112 -6.30 -3.69 12.10
N PRO A 113 -6.09 -4.42 10.99
CA PRO A 113 -5.68 -5.81 11.05
C PRO A 113 -4.35 -5.99 11.79
N VAL A 114 -4.08 -7.22 12.24
CA VAL A 114 -2.77 -7.58 12.80
C VAL A 114 -1.68 -7.28 11.77
N GLY A 115 -0.58 -6.65 12.20
CA GLY A 115 0.52 -6.24 11.32
C GLY A 115 0.36 -4.85 10.69
N TRP A 116 -0.72 -4.13 11.00
CA TRP A 116 -0.96 -2.77 10.52
C TRP A 116 -1.04 -1.77 11.68
N LEU A 117 -0.58 -0.54 11.43
CA LEU A 117 -0.58 0.57 12.38
C LEU A 117 -1.43 1.72 11.84
N LYS A 118 -2.05 2.48 12.74
CA LYS A 118 -2.81 3.68 12.36
C LYS A 118 -1.87 4.86 12.12
N CYS A 119 -2.16 5.67 11.11
CA CYS A 119 -1.56 6.98 10.93
C CYS A 119 -2.25 8.01 11.84
N ASN A 120 -1.98 7.93 13.14
CA ASN A 120 -2.60 8.76 14.18
C ASN A 120 -1.56 9.52 15.03
N GLY A 121 -0.35 9.76 14.50
CA GLY A 121 0.73 10.41 15.24
C GLY A 121 1.51 9.49 16.19
N SER A 122 1.21 8.19 16.23
CA SER A 122 1.87 7.26 17.16
C SER A 122 3.32 6.98 16.77
N THR A 123 4.16 6.77 17.79
CA THR A 123 5.51 6.21 17.63
C THR A 123 5.45 4.71 17.33
N PHE A 124 6.44 4.18 16.61
CA PHE A 124 6.65 2.76 16.40
C PHE A 124 8.12 2.37 16.68
N ASN A 125 8.35 1.08 16.94
CA ASN A 125 9.69 0.57 17.17
C ASN A 125 10.42 0.35 15.83
N THR A 126 11.41 1.18 15.54
CA THR A 126 12.20 1.15 14.29
C THR A 126 13.08 -0.09 14.16
N SER A 127 13.52 -0.68 15.28
CA SER A 127 14.26 -1.94 15.28
C SER A 127 13.36 -3.14 14.96
N LEU A 128 12.10 -3.10 15.41
CA LEU A 128 11.11 -4.14 15.10
C LEU A 128 10.56 -4.02 13.67
N TYR A 129 10.45 -2.79 13.15
CA TYR A 129 9.88 -2.48 11.84
C TYR A 129 10.88 -1.70 10.95
N PRO A 130 12.00 -2.32 10.54
CA PRO A 130 13.07 -1.61 9.83
C PRO A 130 12.65 -1.10 8.45
N LEU A 131 11.78 -1.82 7.74
CA LEU A 131 11.27 -1.37 6.43
C LEU A 131 10.30 -0.18 6.56
N LEU A 132 9.50 -0.14 7.62
CA LEU A 132 8.68 1.03 7.92
C LEU A 132 9.55 2.23 8.34
N ALA A 133 10.66 1.99 9.04
CA ALA A 133 11.64 3.02 9.39
C ALA A 133 12.36 3.62 8.17
N LEU A 134 12.47 2.89 7.05
CA LEU A 134 12.96 3.48 5.79
C LEU A 134 11.97 4.52 5.24
N ALA A 135 10.66 4.28 5.37
CA ALA A 135 9.63 5.20 4.93
C ALA A 135 9.38 6.35 5.92
N TYR A 136 9.48 6.08 7.22
CA TYR A 136 9.29 7.05 8.31
C TYR A 136 10.48 7.02 9.29
N PRO A 137 11.60 7.68 8.96
CA PRO A 137 12.85 7.58 9.73
C PRO A 137 12.78 8.10 11.17
N SER A 138 11.82 8.99 11.47
CA SER A 138 11.61 9.50 12.82
C SER A 138 11.09 8.45 13.80
N GLY A 139 10.60 7.30 13.31
CA GLY A 139 9.88 6.34 14.14
C GLY A 139 8.49 6.83 14.55
N VAL A 140 7.96 7.87 13.89
CA VAL A 140 6.64 8.46 14.17
C VAL A 140 5.83 8.46 12.89
N LEU A 141 4.60 7.95 12.96
CA LEU A 141 3.66 8.01 11.85
C LEU A 141 2.99 9.39 11.77
N PRO A 142 2.63 9.87 10.57
CA PRO A 142 1.85 11.09 10.45
C PRO A 142 0.49 10.93 11.14
N ASP A 143 -0.06 12.03 11.67
CA ASP A 143 -1.46 12.07 12.09
C ASP A 143 -2.31 12.49 10.89
N LEU A 144 -2.99 11.53 10.28
CA LEU A 144 -3.81 11.75 9.07
C LEU A 144 -5.31 11.82 9.41
N ARG A 145 -5.67 11.94 10.70
CA ARG A 145 -7.06 12.05 11.11
C ARG A 145 -7.61 13.41 10.70
N GLY A 146 -8.55 13.41 9.75
CA GLY A 146 -9.15 14.64 9.22
C GLY A 146 -8.36 15.29 8.08
N GLU A 147 -7.21 14.72 7.71
CA GLU A 147 -6.33 15.29 6.69
C GLU A 147 -6.66 14.79 5.28
N PHE A 148 -6.42 15.65 4.28
CA PHE A 148 -6.38 15.26 2.88
C PHE A 148 -4.93 15.12 2.41
N ILE A 149 -4.60 13.99 1.79
CA ILE A 149 -3.27 13.78 1.21
C ILE A 149 -3.21 14.50 -0.15
N ARG A 150 -2.16 15.31 -0.33
CA ARG A 150 -1.84 16.03 -1.57
C ARG A 150 -0.57 15.44 -2.20
N GLY A 151 -0.47 15.47 -3.52
CA GLY A 151 0.78 15.17 -4.23
C GLY A 151 1.87 16.21 -3.93
N TRP A 152 3.09 15.75 -3.70
CA TRP A 152 4.24 16.63 -3.49
C TRP A 152 4.59 17.38 -4.78
N ASP A 153 4.99 18.65 -4.64
CA ASP A 153 5.31 19.51 -5.78
C ASP A 153 6.55 19.04 -6.56
N ASP A 154 7.54 18.50 -5.85
CA ASP A 154 8.80 17.97 -6.40
C ASP A 154 9.45 18.90 -7.45
N GLY A 155 9.42 20.21 -7.18
CA GLY A 155 10.04 21.22 -8.06
C GLY A 155 9.21 21.64 -9.27
N ARG A 156 7.96 21.21 -9.39
CA ARG A 156 7.04 21.66 -10.46
C ARG A 156 6.68 23.14 -10.33
N GLY A 157 6.75 23.73 -9.14
CA GLY A 157 6.51 25.15 -8.89
C GLY A 157 5.04 25.51 -8.62
N VAL A 158 4.18 24.53 -8.37
CA VAL A 158 2.76 24.75 -7.99
C VAL A 158 2.60 24.98 -6.48
N ASP A 159 3.36 24.25 -5.66
CA ASP A 159 3.40 24.40 -4.18
C ASP A 159 4.87 24.48 -3.73
N ALA A 160 5.56 25.51 -4.22
CA ALA A 160 7.00 25.68 -4.05
C ALA A 160 7.40 25.89 -2.58
N GLY A 161 8.54 25.31 -2.18
CA GLY A 161 9.07 25.42 -0.82
C GLY A 161 8.46 24.42 0.18
N ARG A 162 7.51 23.59 -0.25
CA ARG A 162 6.90 22.56 0.61
C ARG A 162 7.75 21.30 0.70
N VAL A 163 7.89 20.79 1.93
CA VAL A 163 8.63 19.55 2.22
C VAL A 163 7.69 18.37 2.45
N MET A 164 8.17 17.14 2.21
CA MET A 164 7.41 15.91 2.47
C MET A 164 6.88 15.86 3.91
N LEU A 165 5.66 15.34 4.07
CA LEU A 165 4.96 15.17 5.37
C LEU A 165 4.65 16.48 6.14
N SER A 166 4.80 17.65 5.52
CA SER A 166 4.41 18.93 6.15
C SER A 166 2.89 19.17 6.11
N THR A 167 2.35 19.64 7.23
CA THR A 167 0.94 20.07 7.36
C THR A 167 0.73 21.47 6.79
N GLN A 168 -0.47 21.76 6.31
CA GLN A 168 -0.89 23.09 5.89
C GLN A 168 -2.33 23.30 6.34
N SER A 169 -2.61 24.45 6.96
CA SER A 169 -3.97 24.83 7.35
C SER A 169 -4.85 25.07 6.13
N ASP A 170 -6.17 25.05 6.34
CA ASP A 170 -7.12 25.39 5.32
C ASP A 170 -6.93 26.84 4.82
N ALA A 171 -7.17 27.05 3.53
CA ALA A 171 -7.18 28.35 2.91
C ALA A 171 -8.23 28.36 1.81
N ILE A 172 -8.94 29.48 1.68
CA ILE A 172 -9.72 29.78 0.49
C ILE A 172 -8.83 30.48 -0.54
N GLY A 173 -9.00 30.15 -1.82
CA GLY A 173 -8.27 30.83 -2.89
C GLY A 173 -8.55 32.34 -2.91
N LEU A 174 -7.61 33.11 -3.48
CA LEU A 174 -7.76 34.56 -3.63
C LEU A 174 -9.06 34.91 -4.37
N MET A 175 -9.87 35.77 -3.77
CA MET A 175 -11.09 36.30 -4.39
C MET A 175 -10.78 37.66 -5.04
N THR A 176 -11.30 37.88 -6.25
CA THR A 176 -11.10 39.13 -7.00
C THR A 176 -12.45 39.75 -7.36
N ALA A 177 -12.59 41.05 -7.16
CA ALA A 177 -13.75 41.81 -7.59
C ALA A 177 -13.75 42.03 -9.12
N THR A 178 -14.89 42.39 -9.71
CA THR A 178 -15.03 42.61 -11.16
C THR A 178 -14.08 43.68 -11.71
N ASN A 179 -13.66 44.63 -10.86
CA ASN A 179 -12.67 45.65 -11.19
C ASN A 179 -11.21 45.17 -11.08
N GLY A 180 -10.96 43.88 -10.86
CA GLY A 180 -9.62 43.27 -10.82
C GLY A 180 -8.89 43.39 -9.46
N MET A 181 -9.50 44.00 -8.45
CA MET A 181 -8.90 44.13 -7.13
C MET A 181 -9.06 42.85 -6.30
N ALA A 182 -7.99 42.44 -5.61
CA ALA A 182 -8.04 41.39 -4.61
C ALA A 182 -8.91 41.80 -3.41
N ILE A 183 -9.77 40.90 -2.97
CA ILE A 183 -10.59 41.06 -1.77
C ILE A 183 -9.78 40.56 -0.58
N ASN A 184 -9.35 41.48 0.28
CA ASN A 184 -8.58 41.15 1.48
C ASN A 184 -9.47 40.69 2.64
N GLU A 185 -10.67 41.25 2.76
CA GLU A 185 -11.62 40.93 3.80
C GLU A 185 -13.05 41.13 3.28
N PHE A 186 -13.97 40.28 3.72
CA PHE A 186 -15.39 40.41 3.42
C PHE A 186 -16.10 41.03 4.62
N PHE A 187 -16.39 42.33 4.54
CA PHE A 187 -17.15 43.04 5.56
C PHE A 187 -18.66 42.89 5.32
N VAL A 188 -19.36 42.31 6.31
CA VAL A 188 -20.82 42.35 6.35
C VAL A 188 -21.22 43.54 7.22
N SER A 189 -21.62 44.64 6.60
CA SER A 189 -22.18 45.80 7.31
C SER A 189 -23.65 45.56 7.62
N THR A 190 -24.05 45.84 8.86
CA THR A 190 -25.42 45.72 9.36
C THR A 190 -25.88 47.07 9.91
N PRO A 191 -27.12 47.53 9.66
CA PRO A 191 -27.58 48.79 10.23
C PRO A 191 -27.83 48.65 11.73
N ARG A 192 -27.01 49.33 12.54
CA ARG A 192 -27.26 49.50 13.98
C ARG A 192 -28.35 50.56 14.17
N ALA A 193 -29.57 50.16 14.50
CA ALA A 193 -30.53 51.07 15.10
C ALA A 193 -30.02 51.47 16.49
N ALA A 194 -29.89 52.77 16.77
CA ALA A 194 -29.24 53.32 17.97
C ALA A 194 -29.94 53.00 19.32
N GLN A 195 -30.95 52.12 19.35
CA GLN A 195 -31.91 52.01 20.47
C GLN A 195 -31.81 50.75 21.35
N TYR A 196 -30.94 49.76 21.07
CA TYR A 196 -30.88 48.53 21.87
C TYR A 196 -29.47 48.23 22.44
N PRO A 197 -29.35 47.97 23.77
CA PRO A 197 -28.06 47.73 24.42
C PRO A 197 -27.55 46.30 24.14
N ALA A 198 -26.23 46.17 24.28
CA ALA A 198 -25.38 45.09 23.80
C ALA A 198 -25.85 43.66 24.11
N THR A 199 -25.84 42.80 23.07
CA THR A 199 -25.19 41.48 23.04
C THR A 199 -25.20 40.99 21.59
N ASP A 200 -24.05 40.52 21.11
CA ASP A 200 -23.74 40.08 19.73
C ASP A 200 -24.89 39.44 18.94
N SER A 201 -25.24 39.99 17.76
CA SER A 201 -25.85 39.21 16.66
C SER A 201 -25.96 40.00 15.34
N ILE A 202 -25.91 39.24 14.25
CA ILE A 202 -25.96 39.63 12.82
C ILE A 202 -27.42 39.94 12.43
N ASP A 203 -27.75 41.18 11.98
CA ASP A 203 -29.10 41.52 11.51
C ASP A 203 -29.14 42.66 10.47
N GLY A 204 -30.08 42.64 9.51
CA GLY A 204 -30.18 43.78 8.57
C GLY A 204 -31.00 43.58 7.30
N PHE A 205 -32.29 43.21 7.40
CA PHE A 205 -33.23 43.48 6.31
C PHE A 205 -34.68 43.52 6.81
N MET A 206 -35.40 44.61 6.52
CA MET A 206 -36.85 44.68 6.77
C MET A 206 -37.62 43.88 5.70
N LEU A 207 -38.86 43.48 6.00
CA LEU A 207 -39.80 42.94 5.01
C LEU A 207 -40.04 44.01 3.92
N GLY A 208 -39.36 43.88 2.78
CA GLY A 208 -39.56 44.71 1.60
C GLY A 208 -38.37 45.51 1.07
N GLU A 209 -37.16 45.42 1.65
CA GLU A 209 -36.02 46.20 1.14
C GLU A 209 -35.31 45.53 -0.05
N SER A 210 -34.41 46.23 -0.74
CA SER A 210 -33.61 45.72 -1.87
C SER A 210 -32.33 46.55 -1.98
N PHE A 211 -31.19 45.91 -2.24
CA PHE A 211 -29.94 46.62 -2.53
C PHE A 211 -30.02 47.26 -3.91
N GLY A 212 -30.36 48.54 -4.00
CA GLY A 212 -30.20 49.32 -5.24
C GLY A 212 -28.81 49.94 -5.30
N ASP A 213 -27.90 49.34 -6.08
CA ASP A 213 -27.22 50.17 -7.08
C ASP A 213 -28.32 50.61 -8.05
N GLU A 214 -28.37 51.87 -8.47
CA GLU A 214 -29.56 52.56 -9.03
C GLU A 214 -30.21 51.88 -10.26
N THR A 215 -29.69 50.75 -10.73
CA THR A 215 -30.29 49.92 -11.77
C THR A 215 -30.41 48.42 -11.46
N ILE A 216 -29.82 47.85 -10.39
CA ILE A 216 -29.91 46.40 -10.11
C ILE A 216 -30.12 46.11 -8.63
N ARG A 217 -31.35 45.68 -8.29
CA ARG A 217 -31.77 45.19 -6.97
C ARG A 217 -31.25 43.78 -6.70
N SER A 218 -30.11 43.61 -6.04
CA SER A 218 -29.61 42.26 -5.69
C SER A 218 -29.94 41.89 -4.24
N VAL A 219 -31.07 41.18 -4.02
CA VAL A 219 -31.43 40.54 -2.72
C VAL A 219 -30.74 39.19 -2.51
N SER A 220 -29.53 39.03 -3.01
CA SER A 220 -28.82 37.74 -3.02
C SER A 220 -28.30 37.40 -1.62
N ARG A 221 -29.15 36.81 -0.77
CA ARG A 221 -28.72 36.16 0.48
C ARG A 221 -27.95 34.90 0.10
N ALA A 222 -26.61 34.95 0.19
CA ALA A 222 -25.76 33.77 0.01
C ALA A 222 -26.06 32.75 1.12
N ARG A 223 -26.91 31.77 0.82
CA ARG A 223 -27.15 30.61 1.68
C ARG A 223 -26.22 29.49 1.24
N TYR A 224 -25.20 29.21 2.03
CA TYR A 224 -24.26 28.11 1.82
C TYR A 224 -24.32 27.14 3.00
N LYS A 225 -23.94 25.88 2.76
CA LYS A 225 -23.72 24.91 3.84
C LYS A 225 -22.52 25.39 4.65
N ARG A 226 -22.68 25.47 5.97
CA ARG A 226 -21.66 26.01 6.89
C ARG A 226 -21.03 24.90 7.71
N ALA A 227 -19.74 25.02 7.92
CA ALA A 227 -18.92 24.26 8.85
C ALA A 227 -17.78 25.19 9.31
N VAL A 228 -17.06 24.80 10.37
CA VAL A 228 -15.90 25.57 10.87
C VAL A 228 -14.76 25.62 9.84
N GLU A 229 -14.64 24.58 9.01
CA GLU A 229 -13.68 24.48 7.90
C GLU A 229 -14.40 24.25 6.56
N THR A 230 -13.74 24.60 5.45
CA THR A 230 -14.23 24.27 4.10
C THR A 230 -13.82 22.86 3.72
N ARG A 231 -14.79 21.97 3.46
CA ARG A 231 -14.53 20.57 3.08
C ARG A 231 -15.47 20.05 2.02
N SER A 232 -14.94 19.21 1.14
CA SER A 232 -15.74 18.37 0.25
C SER A 232 -16.58 17.37 1.07
N ARG A 233 -17.70 16.92 0.48
CA ARG A 233 -18.44 15.77 1.05
C ARG A 233 -17.49 14.58 1.13
N ASN A 234 -17.40 13.95 2.30
CA ASN A 234 -16.47 12.86 2.55
C ASN A 234 -17.11 11.77 3.42
N VAL A 235 -16.48 10.59 3.41
CA VAL A 235 -16.81 9.44 4.27
C VAL A 235 -15.54 9.08 5.03
N THR A 236 -15.65 8.80 6.32
CA THR A 236 -14.50 8.56 7.20
C THR A 236 -14.01 7.12 7.11
N PHE A 237 -12.72 6.97 6.84
CA PHE A 237 -11.95 5.73 6.95
C PHE A 237 -10.74 6.01 7.85
N ASN A 238 -10.18 4.97 8.47
CA ASN A 238 -8.85 5.10 9.07
C ASN A 238 -7.80 5.12 7.97
N TYR A 239 -6.72 5.89 8.15
CA TYR A 239 -5.49 5.65 7.42
C TYR A 239 -4.62 4.67 8.20
N ILE A 240 -4.20 3.59 7.55
CA ILE A 240 -3.31 2.59 8.14
C ILE A 240 -2.09 2.36 7.24
N VAL A 241 -0.97 2.03 7.86
CA VAL A 241 0.25 1.58 7.17
C VAL A 241 0.61 0.19 7.65
N ARG A 242 1.20 -0.57 6.76
CA ARG A 242 1.74 -1.88 7.07
C ARG A 242 3.01 -1.74 7.91
N ALA A 243 3.14 -2.55 8.96
CA ALA A 243 4.29 -2.53 9.86
C ALA A 243 5.41 -3.52 9.47
N ALA A 244 5.04 -4.69 8.93
CA ALA A 244 5.95 -5.77 8.54
C ALA A 244 5.39 -6.46 7.30
#